data_AF-A0A935U040-F1
#
_entry.id   AF-A0A935U040-F1
#
_cell.length_a   1.000
_cell.length_b   1.000
_cell.length_c   1.000
_cell.angle_alpha   90.00
_cell.angle_beta   90.00
_cell.angle_gamma   90.00
#
_symmetry.space_group_name_H-M   'P 1'
#
loop_
_entity.id
_entity.type
_entity.pdbx_description
1 polymer ?
#
loop_
_entity_poly.entity_id
_entity_poly.type
_entity_poly.pdbx_seq_one_letter_code
_entity_poly.pdbx_strand_id
1 'polypeptide(L)' 'MRKAMLTFFVVRDGRQAPEPAFKLQICAATTDGLLEAATETLQARGMTVRSLSFGPDGLVAYAEVR' A
#
# COMPACT_ATOMS: atom_id res chain seq x y z
N MET A 1 13.21 -13.96 -4.67
CA MET A 1 12.05 -13.30 -4.04
C MET A 1 12.48 -11.94 -3.51
N ARG A 2 11.70 -10.90 -3.80
CA ARG A 2 11.85 -9.54 -3.28
C ARG A 2 10.89 -9.32 -2.12
N LYS A 3 11.27 -8.40 -1.23
CA LYS A 3 10.46 -7.99 -0.08
C LYS A 3 10.46 -6.46 0.00
N ALA A 4 9.33 -5.87 0.38
CA ALA A 4 9.23 -4.44 0.67
C ALA A 4 8.29 -4.22 1.85
N MET A 5 8.56 -3.19 2.65
CA MET A 5 7.60 -2.71 3.64
C MET A 5 6.59 -1.81 2.94
N LEU A 6 5.32 -2.15 3.01
CA LEU A 6 4.20 -1.31 2.60
C LEU A 6 3.78 -0.45 3.80
N THR A 7 3.95 0.85 3.66
CA THR A 7 3.32 1.86 4.52
C THR A 7 2.09 2.36 3.80
N PHE A 8 0.90 2.29 4.42
CA PHE A 8 -0.31 2.83 3.78
C PHE A 8 -1.00 3.88 4.65
N PHE A 9 -1.63 4.81 3.94
CA PHE A 9 -2.37 5.93 4.49
C PHE A 9 -3.82 5.83 4.02
N VAL A 10 -4.74 6.04 4.95
CA VAL A 10 -6.16 6.12 4.63
C VAL A 10 -6.50 7.53 4.17
N VAL A 11 -7.18 7.61 3.02
CA VAL A 11 -7.79 8.83 2.50
C VAL A 11 -9.29 8.80 2.82
N ARG A 12 -9.80 9.87 3.41
CA ARG A 12 -11.25 10.09 3.64
C ARG A 12 -11.60 11.50 3.23
N ASP A 13 -12.66 11.66 2.45
CA ASP A 13 -13.13 12.97 1.95
C ASP A 13 -12.02 13.79 1.26
N GLY A 14 -11.17 13.11 0.49
CA GLY A 14 -10.02 13.72 -0.19
C GLY A 14 -8.88 14.16 0.72
N ARG A 15 -8.96 13.86 2.03
CA ARG A 15 -7.92 14.16 3.02
C ARG A 15 -7.23 12.89 3.47
N GLN A 16 -5.90 12.92 3.43
CA GLN A 16 -5.06 11.87 3.99
C GLN A 16 -4.96 12.03 5.51
N ALA A 17 -5.01 10.91 6.24
CA ALA A 17 -4.63 10.88 7.65
C ALA A 17 -3.14 11.24 7.84
N PRO A 18 -2.78 12.05 8.86
CA PRO A 18 -1.41 12.50 9.08
C PRO A 18 -0.45 11.34 9.42
N GLU A 19 -0.99 10.24 9.92
CA GLU A 19 -0.23 9.05 10.28
C GLU A 19 -0.63 7.85 9.40
N PRO A 20 0.32 6.95 9.10
CA PRO A 20 0.01 5.71 8.41
C PRO A 20 -0.87 4.85 9.31
N ALA A 21 -1.86 4.19 8.72
CA ALA A 21 -2.82 3.43 9.52
C ALA A 21 -2.24 2.07 10.01
N PHE A 22 -1.28 1.50 9.30
CA PHE A 22 -0.47 0.32 9.65
C PHE A 22 0.66 0.14 8.60
N LYS A 23 1.62 -0.75 8.89
CA LYS A 23 2.66 -1.18 7.96
C LYS A 23 2.60 -2.70 7.76
N LEU A 24 2.88 -3.21 6.56
CA LEU A 24 2.87 -4.64 6.23
C LEU A 24 4.08 -5.02 5.39
N GLN A 25 4.63 -6.20 5.59
CA GLN A 25 5.63 -6.74 4.68
C GLN A 25 4.95 -7.40 3.47
N ILE A 26 5.36 -7.01 2.27
CA ILE A 26 4.92 -7.58 1.00
C ILE A 26 6.08 -8.37 0.38
N CYS A 27 5.78 -9.55 -0.14
CA CYS A 27 6.75 -10.41 -0.82
C CYS A 27 6.26 -10.74 -2.23
N ALA A 28 7.16 -10.66 -3.22
CA ALA A 28 6.86 -11.03 -4.60
C ALA A 28 8.10 -11.56 -5.32
N ALA A 29 7.93 -12.19 -6.48
CA ALA A 29 9.07 -12.68 -7.28
C ALA A 29 9.86 -11.54 -7.93
N THR A 30 9.17 -10.47 -8.36
CA THR A 30 9.70 -9.35 -9.13
C THR A 30 9.42 -8.01 -8.45
N THR A 31 9.97 -6.92 -8.97
CA THR A 31 9.67 -5.56 -8.47
C THR A 31 8.23 -5.18 -8.76
N ASP A 32 7.77 -5.40 -10.00
CA ASP A 32 6.39 -5.09 -10.40
C ASP A 32 5.39 -5.94 -9.63
N GLY A 33 5.73 -7.21 -9.36
CA GLY A 33 4.92 -8.08 -8.51
C GLY A 33 4.76 -7.59 -7.07
N LEU A 34 5.64 -6.71 -6.56
CA LEU A 34 5.41 -6.07 -5.25
C LEU A 34 4.24 -5.09 -5.31
N LEU A 35 4.05 -4.38 -6.43
CA LEU A 35 2.94 -3.46 -6.61
C LEU A 35 1.60 -4.21 -6.72
N GLU A 36 1.59 -5.29 -7.50
CA GLU A 36 0.44 -6.19 -7.63
C GLU A 36 0.07 -6.79 -6.27
N ALA A 37 1.03 -7.41 -5.58
CA ALA A 37 0.80 -8.01 -4.27
C ALA A 37 0.34 -6.99 -3.22
N ALA A 38 0.87 -5.77 -3.22
CA ALA A 38 0.40 -4.70 -2.33
C ALA A 38 -1.04 -4.28 -2.64
N THR A 39 -1.40 -4.19 -3.92
CA THR A 39 -2.76 -3.85 -4.36
C THR A 39 -3.77 -4.91 -3.93
N GLU A 40 -3.49 -6.18 -4.19
CA GLU A 40 -4.33 -7.31 -3.77
C GLU A 40 -4.49 -7.35 -2.25
N THR A 41 -3.39 -7.15 -1.52
CA THR A 41 -3.36 -7.11 -0.06
C THR A 41 -4.28 -6.03 0.52
N LEU A 42 -4.31 -4.85 -0.10
CA LEU A 42 -5.19 -3.74 0.32
C LEU A 42 -6.65 -3.98 -0.10
N GLN A 43 -6.90 -4.50 -1.29
CA GLN A 43 -8.24 -4.86 -1.75
C GLN A 43 -8.89 -5.94 -0.88
N ALA A 44 -8.12 -6.97 -0.48
CA ALA A 44 -8.57 -8.00 0.45
C ALA A 44 -8.97 -7.45 1.83
N ARG A 45 -8.50 -6.24 2.18
CA ARG A 45 -8.86 -5.52 3.41
C ARG A 45 -10.01 -4.53 3.21
N GLY A 46 -10.71 -4.59 2.08
CA GLY A 46 -11.82 -3.69 1.78
C GLY A 46 -11.35 -2.26 1.48
N MET A 47 -10.15 -2.10 0.91
CA MET A 47 -9.62 -0.79 0.54
C MET A 47 -9.60 -0.61 -0.98
N THR A 48 -9.84 0.61 -1.44
CA THR A 48 -9.64 1.02 -2.83
C THR A 48 -8.34 1.80 -2.94
N VAL A 49 -7.34 1.24 -3.62
CA VAL A 49 -6.03 1.89 -3.82
C VAL A 49 -6.18 3.07 -4.78
N ARG A 50 -5.75 4.26 -4.36
CA ARG A 50 -5.77 5.50 -5.15
C ARG A 50 -4.41 5.80 -5.77
N SER A 51 -3.35 5.50 -5.02
CA SER A 51 -1.97 5.65 -5.48
C SER A 51 -1.08 4.65 -4.75
N LEU A 52 -0.11 4.10 -5.45
CA LEU A 52 0.87 3.15 -4.95
C LEU A 52 2.21 3.41 -5.65
N SER A 53 3.28 3.55 -4.88
CA SER A 53 4.61 3.88 -5.41
C SER A 53 5.73 3.37 -4.51
N PHE A 54 6.95 3.31 -5.07
CA PHE A 54 8.15 3.10 -4.28
C PHE A 54 8.64 4.41 -3.68
N GLY A 55 8.83 4.41 -2.36
CA GLY A 55 9.54 5.42 -1.59
C GLY A 55 10.86 4.89 -1.02
N PRO A 56 11.60 5.72 -0.28
CA PRO A 56 12.91 5.37 0.26
C PRO A 56 12.89 4.17 1.22
N ASP A 57 11.79 3.98 1.96
CA ASP A 57 11.66 2.92 2.98
C ASP A 57 10.84 1.69 2.49
N GLY A 58 10.44 1.67 1.21
CA GLY A 58 9.61 0.60 0.65
C GLY A 58 8.43 1.12 -0.17
N LEU A 59 7.30 0.43 -0.13
CA LEU A 59 6.09 0.85 -0.82
C LEU A 59 5.30 1.85 0.03
N VAL A 60 4.73 2.86 -0.63
CA VAL A 60 3.79 3.80 -0.05
C VAL A 60 2.47 3.70 -0.81
N ALA A 61 1.38 3.47 -0.09
CA ALA A 61 0.03 3.44 -0.65
C ALA A 61 -0.89 4.47 -0.01
N TYR A 62 -1.76 5.05 -0.84
CA TYR A 62 -2.89 5.87 -0.42
C TYR A 62 -4.15 5.12 -0.84
N ALA A 63 -5.01 4.83 0.12
CA ALA A 63 -6.21 4.04 -0.14
C ALA A 63 -7.43 4.59 0.60
N GLU A 64 -8.60 4.44 0.00
CA GLU A 64 -9.88 4.79 0.61
C GLU A 64 -10.52 3.53 1.20
N VAL A 65 -11.22 3.67 2.32
CA VAL A 65 -12.05 2.58 2.87
C VAL A 65 -13.24 2.40 1.93
N ARG A 66 -13.50 1.16 1.51
CA ARG A 66 -14.65 0.80 0.69
C ARG A 66 -15.93 0.70 1.54
#